data_AF-A0A8X6P683-F1
#
_entry.id   AF-A0A8X6P683-F1
#
_cell.length_a   1.000
_cell.length_b   1.000
_cell.length_c   1.000
_cell.angle_alpha   90.00
_cell.angle_beta   90.00
_cell.angle_gamma   90.00
#
_symmetry.space_group_name_H-M   'P 1'
#
loop_
_entity.id
_entity.type
_entity.pdbx_description
1 polymer ?
#
loop_
_entity_poly.entity_id
_entity_poly.type
_entity_poly.pdbx_seq_one_letter_code
_entity_poly.pdbx_strand_id
1 'polypeptide(L)'
;MEKSIKRKCHLNVQLKKEFPFLISNRDTIVFCNICRGELCIAIGGRTAIKKHLNTNKYKKSLDASASNNKVTNFLKNCNYSEGKKQLTVMEGTFAFHTIIHNQNFCSMDFKSKLLKKFHNAKVSGPGTKCEAIIKSVFKNYSDKILAEDLKNAAFVTVLFDASNHNEAKLYPILVRYYNVTKTNH
;
A
#
# COMPACT_ATOMS: atom_id res chain seq x y z
N MET A 1 -43.26 35.75 36.92
CA MET A 1 -42.17 36.18 36.02
C MET A 1 -42.05 35.17 34.88
N GLU A 2 -42.69 35.43 33.75
CA GLU A 2 -42.52 34.61 32.55
C GLU A 2 -41.09 34.76 32.00
N LYS A 3 -40.37 33.65 31.87
CA LYS A 3 -39.04 33.63 31.26
C LYS A 3 -39.18 33.86 29.74
N SER A 4 -38.63 34.97 29.26
CA SER A 4 -38.47 35.25 27.82
C SER A 4 -37.84 34.05 27.08
N ILE A 5 -38.56 33.51 26.10
CA ILE A 5 -38.07 32.43 25.23
C ILE A 5 -36.99 33.00 24.31
N LYS A 6 -35.72 32.74 24.63
CA LYS A 6 -34.60 33.15 23.78
C LYS A 6 -34.61 32.38 22.47
N ARG A 7 -34.50 33.08 21.33
CA ARG A 7 -34.42 32.48 19.99
C ARG A 7 -33.21 31.56 19.90
N LYS A 8 -33.40 30.36 19.33
CA LYS A 8 -32.33 29.40 19.06
C LYS A 8 -31.47 29.89 17.89
N CYS A 9 -30.15 29.74 18.00
CA CYS A 9 -29.23 30.04 16.90
C CYS A 9 -28.99 28.83 16.00
N HIS A 10 -28.82 29.08 14.71
CA HIS A 10 -28.58 28.09 13.65
C HIS A 10 -27.31 28.41 12.86
N LEU A 11 -26.76 27.42 12.15
CA LEU A 11 -25.57 27.60 11.33
C LEU A 11 -25.95 28.32 10.03
N ASN A 12 -25.76 29.64 9.99
CA ASN A 12 -26.03 30.46 8.82
C ASN A 12 -24.81 30.55 7.88
N VAL A 13 -25.02 31.11 6.68
CA VAL A 13 -23.97 31.26 5.66
C VAL A 13 -22.78 32.08 6.17
N GLN A 14 -23.03 33.08 7.02
CA GLN A 14 -21.97 33.94 7.57
C GLN A 14 -21.06 33.18 8.54
N LEU A 15 -21.63 32.38 9.44
CA LEU A 15 -20.90 31.51 10.34
C LEU A 15 -20.15 30.40 9.58
N LYS A 16 -20.72 29.89 8.49
CA LYS A 16 -20.05 28.89 7.63
C LYS A 16 -18.86 29.49 6.87
N LYS A 17 -18.93 30.77 6.47
CA LYS A 17 -17.78 31.50 5.90
C LYS A 17 -16.69 31.75 6.94
N GLU A 18 -17.06 32.11 8.17
CA GLU A 18 -16.09 32.35 9.26
C GLU A 18 -15.47 31.05 9.79
N PHE A 19 -16.23 29.96 9.85
CA PHE A 19 -15.82 28.67 10.40
C PHE A 19 -16.05 27.53 9.39
N PRO A 20 -15.24 27.44 8.32
CA PRO A 20 -15.46 26.48 7.21
C PRO A 20 -15.28 25.01 7.61
N PHE A 21 -14.60 24.73 8.72
CA PHE A 21 -14.41 23.38 9.25
C PHE A 21 -15.64 22.84 10.00
N LEU A 22 -16.68 23.66 10.18
CA LEU A 22 -17.96 23.24 10.77
C LEU A 22 -18.92 22.75 9.70
N ILE A 23 -19.47 21.56 9.92
CA ILE A 23 -20.44 20.91 9.06
C ILE A 23 -21.77 20.87 9.83
N SER A 24 -22.88 21.26 9.20
CA SER A 24 -24.19 21.11 9.81
C SER A 24 -24.53 19.62 9.91
N ASN A 25 -24.83 19.14 11.12
CA ASN A 25 -25.32 17.77 11.34
C ASN A 25 -26.83 17.77 11.60
N ARG A 26 -27.28 18.66 12.50
CA ARG A 26 -28.71 18.91 12.80
C ARG A 26 -28.95 20.41 12.91
N ASP A 27 -30.21 20.86 12.96
CA ASP A 27 -30.60 22.28 12.96
C ASP A 27 -29.80 23.17 13.92
N THR A 28 -29.49 22.66 15.11
CA THR A 28 -28.75 23.40 16.15
C THR A 28 -27.48 22.71 16.62
N ILE A 29 -27.12 21.57 16.03
CA ILE A 29 -25.91 20.80 16.37
C ILE A 29 -24.99 20.76 15.16
N VAL A 30 -23.77 21.24 15.34
CA VAL A 30 -22.76 21.29 14.29
C VAL A 30 -21.61 20.36 14.62
N PHE A 31 -21.05 19.75 13.59
CA PHE A 31 -19.92 18.85 13.67
C PHE A 31 -18.62 19.58 13.30
N CYS A 32 -17.59 19.44 14.13
CA CYS A 32 -16.27 19.99 13.87
C CYS A 32 -15.38 18.96 13.20
N ASN A 33 -14.93 19.24 11.97
CA ASN A 33 -14.09 18.31 11.19
C ASN A 33 -12.65 18.16 11.76
N ILE A 34 -12.19 19.14 12.55
CA ILE A 34 -10.84 19.11 13.16
C ILE A 34 -10.82 18.16 14.36
N CYS A 35 -11.72 18.35 15.32
CA CYS A 35 -11.73 17.55 16.55
C CYS A 35 -12.69 16.35 16.52
N ARG A 36 -13.37 16.12 15.39
CA ARG A 36 -14.37 15.05 15.18
C ARG A 36 -15.42 15.02 16.31
N GLY A 37 -15.94 16.20 16.67
CA GLY A 37 -16.86 16.36 17.79
C GLY A 37 -18.09 17.19 17.43
N GLU A 38 -19.19 16.92 18.11
CA GLU A 38 -20.42 17.69 18.00
C GLU A 38 -20.43 18.83 19.02
N LEU A 39 -20.98 19.98 18.64
CA LEU A 39 -21.28 21.07 19.55
C LEU A 39 -22.66 21.65 19.27
N CYS A 40 -23.37 22.01 20.34
CA CYS A 40 -24.67 22.68 20.26
C CYS A 40 -24.47 24.19 20.16
N ILE A 41 -25.03 24.80 19.11
CA ILE A 41 -25.02 26.25 18.90
C ILE A 41 -26.35 26.91 19.24
N ALA A 42 -27.37 26.14 19.65
CA ALA A 42 -28.72 26.63 19.96
C ALA A 42 -28.69 27.84 20.91
N ILE A 43 -27.82 27.81 21.91
CA ILE A 43 -27.67 28.86 22.91
C ILE A 43 -26.27 29.47 22.76
N GLY A 44 -26.23 30.74 22.32
CA GLY A 44 -24.99 31.52 22.23
C GLY A 44 -24.27 31.46 20.89
N GLY A 45 -24.69 30.63 19.93
CA GLY A 45 -24.23 30.68 18.54
C GLY A 45 -22.72 30.82 18.38
N ARG A 46 -22.27 31.99 17.89
CA ARG A 46 -20.86 32.33 17.71
C ARG A 46 -20.02 32.21 18.98
N THR A 47 -20.58 32.56 20.14
CA THR A 47 -19.88 32.47 21.44
C THR A 47 -19.64 31.01 21.82
N ALA A 48 -20.57 30.10 21.50
CA ALA A 48 -20.39 28.68 21.72
C ALA A 48 -19.26 28.11 20.84
N ILE A 49 -19.17 28.56 19.58
CA ILE A 49 -18.07 28.20 18.67
C ILE A 49 -16.73 28.71 19.20
N LYS A 50 -16.65 29.97 19.64
CA LYS A 50 -15.41 30.52 20.23
C LYS A 50 -14.98 29.77 21.49
N LYS A 51 -15.94 29.39 22.35
CA LYS A 51 -15.65 28.52 23.51
C LYS A 51 -15.12 27.16 23.08
N HIS A 52 -15.69 26.56 22.05
CA HIS A 52 -15.22 25.30 21.48
C HIS A 52 -13.76 25.38 21.01
N LEU A 53 -13.39 26.45 20.30
CA LEU A 53 -11.99 26.68 19.85
C LEU A 53 -10.99 26.74 21.01
N ASN A 54 -11.43 27.23 22.17
CA ASN A 54 -10.59 27.30 23.36
C ASN A 54 -10.52 25.99 24.16
N THR A 55 -11.32 24.97 23.81
CA THR A 55 -11.27 23.67 24.50
C THR A 55 -9.95 22.94 24.23
N ASN A 56 -9.45 22.23 25.25
CA ASN A 56 -8.26 21.39 25.11
C ASN A 56 -8.42 20.32 24.03
N LYS A 57 -9.65 19.82 23.82
CA LYS A 57 -9.94 18.84 22.75
C LYS A 57 -9.66 19.44 21.37
N TYR A 58 -10.17 20.63 21.09
CA TYR A 58 -9.94 21.28 19.79
C TYR A 58 -8.45 21.57 19.56
N LYS A 59 -7.77 22.17 20.55
CA LYS A 59 -6.34 22.51 20.45
C LYS A 59 -5.48 21.28 20.16
N LYS A 60 -5.64 20.21 20.95
CA LYS A 60 -4.91 18.95 20.73
C LYS A 60 -5.18 18.33 19.36
N SER A 61 -6.43 18.37 18.88
CA SER A 61 -6.76 17.85 17.55
C SER A 61 -6.20 18.70 16.42
N LEU A 62 -6.12 20.02 16.60
CA LEU A 62 -5.50 20.92 15.63
C LEU A 62 -4.00 20.65 15.53
N ASP A 63 -3.32 20.56 16.67
CA ASP A 63 -1.88 20.27 16.73
C ASP A 63 -1.58 18.90 16.10
N ALA A 64 -2.39 17.87 16.41
CA ALA A 64 -2.27 16.55 15.81
C ALA A 64 -2.53 16.55 14.30
N SER A 65 -3.43 17.41 13.81
CA SER A 65 -3.70 17.54 12.37
C SER A 65 -2.57 18.23 11.63
N ALA A 66 -1.82 19.11 12.30
CA ALA A 66 -0.65 19.78 11.73
C ALA A 66 0.60 18.89 11.74
N SER A 67 0.76 18.03 12.76
CA SER A 67 1.93 17.16 12.90
C SER A 67 1.80 15.82 12.16
N ASN A 68 0.58 15.35 11.88
CA ASN A 68 0.38 14.09 11.17
C ASN A 68 0.57 14.23 9.65
N ASN A 69 1.33 13.30 9.09
CA ASN A 69 1.39 13.11 7.64
C ASN A 69 0.03 12.70 7.09
N LYS A 70 -0.35 13.27 5.94
CA LYS A 70 -1.55 12.84 5.22
C LYS A 70 -1.41 11.37 4.81
N VAL A 71 -2.49 10.59 4.91
CA VAL A 71 -2.53 9.19 4.46
C VAL A 71 -2.11 9.06 2.99
N THR A 72 -2.40 10.09 2.18
CA THR A 72 -1.98 10.17 0.77
C THR A 72 -0.47 10.11 0.58
N ASN A 73 0.34 10.48 1.57
CA ASN A 73 1.80 10.37 1.48
C ASN A 73 2.27 8.90 1.49
N PHE A 74 1.46 7.98 2.00
CA PHE A 74 1.73 6.55 2.00
C PHE A 74 1.23 5.86 0.72
N LEU A 75 0.33 6.51 -0.03
CA LEU A 75 -0.11 6.04 -1.33
C LEU A 75 0.97 6.38 -2.37
N LYS A 76 1.52 5.36 -3.03
CA LYS A 76 2.50 5.57 -4.09
C LYS A 76 1.82 6.25 -5.29
N ASN A 77 2.27 7.44 -5.65
CA ASN A 77 1.88 8.09 -6.91
C ASN A 77 2.23 7.18 -8.10
N CYS A 78 1.28 6.98 -9.02
CA CYS A 78 1.44 6.18 -10.24
C CYS A 78 2.39 6.82 -11.26
N ASN A 79 2.80 8.08 -11.04
CA ASN A 79 3.73 8.79 -11.90
C ASN A 79 5.17 8.43 -11.51
N TYR A 80 5.76 7.51 -12.27
CA TYR A 80 7.16 7.10 -12.11
C TYR A 80 8.09 8.09 -12.80
N SER A 81 8.99 8.71 -12.03
CA SER A 81 10.10 9.45 -12.61
C SER A 81 11.06 8.51 -13.35
N GLU A 82 11.82 9.05 -14.30
CA GLU A 82 12.75 8.26 -15.11
C GLU A 82 13.77 7.47 -14.25
N GLY A 83 14.30 8.11 -13.20
CA GLY A 83 15.19 7.43 -12.25
C GLY A 83 14.54 6.28 -11.48
N LYS A 84 13.22 6.30 -11.26
CA LYS A 84 12.51 5.16 -10.66
C LYS A 84 12.31 4.03 -11.67
N LYS A 85 12.05 4.34 -12.95
CA LYS A 85 11.95 3.32 -14.00
C LYS A 85 13.27 2.56 -14.15
N GLN A 86 14.39 3.26 -14.22
CA GLN A 86 15.72 2.65 -14.29
C GLN A 86 16.01 1.76 -13.08
N LEU A 87 15.64 2.21 -11.87
CA LEU A 87 15.77 1.40 -10.66
C LEU A 87 14.91 0.13 -10.74
N THR A 88 13.67 0.22 -11.22
CA THR A 88 12.78 -0.93 -11.40
C THR A 88 13.32 -1.91 -12.43
N VAL A 89 13.86 -1.43 -13.55
CA VAL A 89 14.52 -2.29 -14.56
C VAL A 89 15.68 -3.04 -13.94
N MET A 90 16.55 -2.36 -13.19
CA MET A 90 17.70 -2.99 -12.56
C MET A 90 17.30 -4.02 -11.50
N GLU A 91 16.32 -3.73 -10.64
CA GLU A 91 15.79 -4.68 -9.66
C GLU A 91 15.16 -5.90 -10.36
N GLY A 92 14.45 -5.68 -11.47
CA GLY A 92 13.89 -6.75 -12.31
C GLY A 92 14.95 -7.62 -12.98
N THR A 93 15.98 -7.02 -13.56
CA THR A 93 17.11 -7.75 -14.17
C THR A 93 17.87 -8.56 -13.13
N PHE A 94 18.07 -8.01 -11.93
CA PHE A 94 18.72 -8.73 -10.85
C PHE A 94 17.88 -9.95 -10.41
N ALA A 95 16.55 -9.80 -10.33
CA ALA A 95 15.64 -10.90 -10.04
C ALA A 95 15.65 -11.98 -11.14
N PHE A 96 15.70 -11.57 -12.41
CA PHE A 96 15.81 -12.51 -13.52
C PHE A 96 17.13 -13.30 -13.48
N HIS A 97 18.27 -12.62 -13.29
CA HIS A 97 19.57 -13.25 -13.12
C HIS A 97 19.57 -14.26 -11.96
N THR A 98 18.89 -13.94 -10.86
CA THR A 98 18.74 -14.85 -9.71
C THR A 98 18.06 -16.17 -10.11
N ILE A 99 17.00 -16.12 -10.91
CA ILE A 99 16.30 -17.32 -11.41
C ILE A 99 17.21 -18.13 -12.33
N ILE A 100 17.82 -17.48 -13.32
CA ILE A 100 18.62 -18.16 -14.37
C ILE A 100 19.81 -18.91 -13.77
N HIS A 101 20.44 -18.35 -12.75
CA HIS A 101 21.57 -18.99 -12.07
C HIS A 101 21.16 -19.79 -10.82
N ASN A 102 19.86 -20.01 -10.61
CA ASN A 102 19.29 -20.77 -9.50
C ASN A 102 19.87 -20.37 -8.12
N GLN A 103 20.02 -19.05 -7.90
CA GLN A 103 20.69 -18.53 -6.72
C GLN A 103 19.70 -18.36 -5.56
N ASN A 104 20.14 -18.70 -4.35
CA ASN A 104 19.31 -18.53 -3.15
C ASN A 104 19.04 -17.04 -2.85
N PHE A 105 17.79 -16.73 -2.45
CA PHE A 105 17.38 -15.40 -2.01
C PHE A 105 18.21 -14.87 -0.85
N CYS A 106 18.66 -15.72 0.08
CA CYS A 106 19.51 -15.26 1.19
C CYS A 106 20.87 -14.70 0.69
N SER A 107 21.38 -15.21 -0.43
CA SER A 107 22.63 -14.68 -1.02
C SER A 107 22.44 -13.29 -1.66
N MET A 108 21.19 -12.87 -1.89
CA MET A 108 20.85 -11.58 -2.49
C MET A 108 21.08 -10.43 -1.52
N ASP A 109 20.92 -10.65 -0.22
CA ASP A 109 21.17 -9.62 0.78
C ASP A 109 22.63 -9.17 0.76
N PHE A 110 23.55 -10.11 0.60
CA PHE A 110 24.97 -9.82 0.38
C PHE A 110 25.23 -9.12 -0.96
N LYS A 111 24.72 -9.70 -2.06
CA LYS A 111 24.92 -9.16 -3.42
C LYS A 111 24.37 -7.74 -3.60
N SER A 112 23.33 -7.38 -2.87
CA SER A 112 22.81 -6.01 -2.91
C SER A 112 23.76 -4.97 -2.37
N LYS A 113 24.60 -5.31 -1.38
CA LYS A 113 25.60 -4.39 -0.86
C LYS A 113 26.63 -4.08 -1.95
N LEU A 114 26.93 -5.08 -2.79
CA LEU A 114 27.74 -4.92 -3.99
C LEU A 114 27.02 -4.05 -5.03
N LEU A 115 25.75 -4.36 -5.34
CA LEU A 115 24.95 -3.61 -6.30
C LEU A 115 24.80 -2.13 -5.93
N LYS A 116 24.68 -1.82 -4.64
CA LYS A 116 24.65 -0.45 -4.13
C LYS A 116 25.95 0.31 -4.35
N LYS A 117 27.09 -0.39 -4.24
CA LYS A 117 28.43 0.19 -4.43
C LYS A 117 28.74 0.41 -5.91
N PHE A 118 28.42 -0.55 -6.76
CA PHE A 118 28.84 -0.55 -8.17
C PHE A 118 27.80 0.03 -9.13
N HIS A 119 26.51 0.05 -8.78
CA HIS A 119 25.46 0.52 -9.68
C HIS A 119 24.64 1.67 -9.09
N ASN A 120 23.88 1.43 -8.01
CA ASN A 120 22.96 2.43 -7.49
C ASN A 120 22.71 2.28 -5.99
N ALA A 121 23.10 3.29 -5.21
CA ALA A 121 22.95 3.31 -3.76
C ALA A 121 21.49 3.19 -3.29
N LYS A 122 20.50 3.48 -4.15
CA LYS A 122 19.07 3.47 -3.83
C LYS A 122 18.44 2.08 -3.80
N VAL A 123 19.18 1.03 -4.20
CA VAL A 123 18.71 -0.36 -4.06
C VAL A 123 18.50 -0.66 -2.58
N SER A 124 17.38 -1.27 -2.20
CA SER A 124 17.06 -1.59 -0.81
C SER A 124 16.19 -2.84 -0.72
N GLY A 125 16.31 -3.62 0.36
CA GLY A 125 15.50 -4.83 0.58
C GLY A 125 15.56 -5.86 -0.54
N PRO A 126 16.76 -6.23 -1.01
CA PRO A 126 16.95 -7.03 -2.22
C PRO A 126 16.30 -8.42 -2.13
N GLY A 127 16.44 -9.16 -1.03
CA GLY A 127 15.93 -10.53 -0.92
C GLY A 127 14.41 -10.56 -0.99
N THR A 128 13.75 -9.79 -0.11
CA THR A 128 12.30 -9.71 -0.05
C THR A 128 11.68 -9.08 -1.29
N LYS A 129 12.30 -8.05 -1.87
CA LYS A 129 11.82 -7.46 -3.14
C LYS A 129 12.07 -8.39 -4.33
N CYS A 130 13.24 -9.02 -4.42
CA CYS A 130 13.57 -9.97 -5.48
C CYS A 130 12.58 -11.13 -5.45
N GLU A 131 12.35 -11.72 -4.28
CA GLU A 131 11.35 -12.76 -4.08
C GLU A 131 9.94 -12.28 -4.50
N ALA A 132 9.55 -11.07 -4.09
CA ALA A 132 8.26 -10.50 -4.47
C ALA A 132 8.14 -10.31 -5.99
N ILE A 133 9.17 -9.79 -6.67
CA ILE A 133 9.19 -9.64 -8.13
C ILE A 133 9.07 -11.01 -8.80
N ILE A 134 9.81 -12.00 -8.32
CA ILE A 134 9.78 -13.36 -8.87
C ILE A 134 8.40 -14.00 -8.71
N LYS A 135 7.82 -13.94 -7.52
CA LYS A 135 6.50 -14.54 -7.24
C LYS A 135 5.35 -13.80 -7.93
N SER A 136 5.41 -12.48 -8.03
CA SER A 136 4.28 -11.67 -8.55
C SER A 136 4.36 -11.36 -10.04
N VAL A 137 5.56 -11.38 -10.64
CA VAL A 137 5.75 -11.04 -12.05
C VAL A 137 6.18 -12.28 -12.84
N PHE A 138 7.36 -12.82 -12.55
CA PHE A 138 7.92 -13.91 -13.36
C PHE A 138 7.10 -15.19 -13.26
N LYS A 139 6.71 -15.59 -12.04
CA LYS A 139 5.89 -16.79 -11.83
C LYS A 139 4.58 -16.71 -12.61
N ASN A 140 3.87 -15.59 -12.54
CA ASN A 140 2.60 -15.40 -13.25
C ASN A 140 2.76 -15.49 -14.78
N TYR A 141 3.88 -15.01 -15.31
CA TYR A 141 4.20 -15.14 -16.73
C TYR A 141 4.53 -16.60 -17.08
N SER A 142 5.40 -17.24 -16.31
CA SER A 142 5.79 -18.64 -16.50
C SER A 142 4.61 -19.60 -16.37
N ASP A 143 3.71 -19.38 -15.41
CA ASP A 143 2.50 -20.21 -15.22
C ASP A 143 1.57 -20.12 -16.46
N LYS A 144 1.43 -18.93 -17.06
CA LYS A 144 0.63 -18.75 -18.27
C LYS A 144 1.22 -19.50 -19.45
N ILE A 145 2.53 -19.35 -19.66
CA ILE A 145 3.25 -20.08 -20.72
C ILE A 145 3.11 -21.59 -20.49
N LEU A 146 3.36 -22.05 -19.27
CA LEU A 146 3.27 -23.46 -18.92
C LEU A 146 1.86 -24.01 -19.14
N ALA A 147 0.82 -23.26 -18.76
CA ALA A 147 -0.57 -23.67 -18.97
C ALA A 147 -0.92 -23.77 -20.47
N GLU A 148 -0.40 -22.87 -21.30
CA GLU A 148 -0.56 -22.94 -22.75
C GLU A 148 0.21 -24.12 -23.35
N ASP A 149 1.44 -24.35 -22.90
CA ASP A 149 2.26 -25.46 -23.36
C ASP A 149 1.65 -26.82 -22.99
N LEU A 150 1.12 -26.96 -21.77
CA LEU A 150 0.48 -28.20 -21.32
C LEU A 150 -0.85 -28.49 -22.05
N LYS A 151 -1.56 -27.48 -22.55
CA LYS A 151 -2.77 -27.70 -23.39
C LYS A 151 -2.44 -28.35 -24.73
N ASN A 152 -1.26 -28.03 -25.27
CA ASN A 152 -0.80 -28.51 -26.57
C ASN A 152 0.14 -29.73 -26.45
N ALA A 153 0.48 -30.14 -25.22
CA ALA A 153 1.39 -31.25 -24.99
C ALA A 153 0.71 -32.58 -25.36
N ALA A 154 1.27 -33.28 -26.35
CA ALA A 154 0.79 -34.60 -26.74
C ALA A 154 1.08 -35.67 -25.67
N PHE A 155 2.21 -35.53 -24.96
CA PHE A 155 2.64 -36.45 -23.93
C PHE A 155 3.21 -35.70 -22.73
N VAL A 156 2.86 -36.17 -21.54
CA VAL A 156 3.34 -35.63 -20.26
C VAL A 156 3.82 -36.78 -19.40
N THR A 157 5.04 -36.68 -18.88
CA THR A 157 5.61 -37.58 -17.89
C THR A 157 5.65 -36.87 -16.55
N VAL A 158 5.07 -37.50 -15.53
CA VAL A 158 5.15 -37.03 -14.15
C VAL A 158 6.11 -37.95 -13.40
N LEU A 159 7.20 -37.37 -12.94
CA LEU A 159 8.19 -38.03 -12.10
C LEU A 159 7.97 -37.57 -10.66
N PHE A 160 7.95 -38.51 -9.73
CA PHE A 160 7.86 -38.22 -8.31
C PHE A 160 9.03 -38.91 -7.61
N ASP A 161 9.53 -38.25 -6.59
CA ASP A 161 10.51 -38.83 -5.67
C ASP A 161 10.03 -38.56 -4.24
N ALA A 162 10.49 -39.37 -3.29
CA ALA A 162 10.15 -39.25 -1.88
C ALA A 162 11.44 -39.17 -1.07
N SER A 163 11.74 -37.99 -0.53
CA SER A 163 12.90 -37.77 0.33
C SER A 163 12.45 -37.60 1.77
N ASN A 164 12.88 -38.50 2.63
CA ASN A 164 12.71 -38.39 4.07
C ASN A 164 14.05 -37.99 4.70
N HIS A 165 14.14 -36.77 5.24
CA HIS A 165 15.33 -36.34 5.98
C HIS A 165 14.92 -35.77 7.34
N ASN A 166 15.31 -36.44 8.42
CA ASN A 166 14.82 -36.19 9.78
C ASN A 166 13.27 -36.22 9.84
N GLU A 167 12.65 -35.18 10.38
CA GLU A 167 11.19 -35.04 10.51
C GLU A 167 10.53 -34.50 9.22
N ALA A 168 11.31 -34.01 8.26
CA ALA A 168 10.79 -33.46 7.01
C ALA A 168 10.60 -34.57 5.97
N LYS A 169 9.33 -34.78 5.59
CA LYS A 169 8.95 -35.61 4.43
C LYS A 169 8.73 -34.70 3.23
N LEU A 170 9.59 -34.83 2.22
CA LEU A 170 9.51 -34.10 0.96
C LEU A 170 9.06 -35.04 -0.15
N TYR A 171 8.12 -34.57 -0.97
CA TYR A 171 7.64 -35.31 -2.14
C TYR A 171 7.74 -34.42 -3.38
N PRO A 172 8.95 -34.23 -3.94
CA PRO A 172 9.13 -33.47 -5.17
C PRO A 172 8.37 -34.11 -6.34
N ILE A 173 7.70 -33.27 -7.12
CA ILE A 173 7.01 -33.66 -8.35
C ILE A 173 7.67 -32.89 -9.50
N LEU A 174 8.18 -33.62 -10.49
CA LEU A 174 8.75 -33.07 -11.71
C LEU A 174 7.86 -33.44 -12.89
N VAL A 175 7.37 -32.43 -13.60
CA VAL A 175 6.56 -32.61 -14.81
C VAL A 175 7.44 -32.35 -16.02
N ARG A 176 7.57 -33.36 -16.89
CA ARG A 176 8.28 -33.28 -18.17
C ARG A 176 7.26 -33.40 -19.30
N TYR A 177 7.31 -32.48 -20.26
CA TYR A 177 6.42 -32.49 -21.42
C TYR A 177 7.22 -32.12 -22.68
N TYR A 178 6.68 -32.46 -23.85
CA TYR A 178 7.25 -32.09 -25.15
C TYR A 178 6.24 -31.26 -25.93
N ASN A 179 6.65 -30.08 -26.39
CA ASN A 179 5.85 -29.22 -27.25
C ASN A 179 6.52 -29.12 -28.63
N VAL A 180 5.89 -29.71 -29.65
CA VAL A 180 6.42 -29.79 -31.03
C VAL A 180 6.41 -28.43 -31.74
N THR A 181 5.53 -27.51 -31.35
CA THR A 181 5.32 -26.24 -32.08
C THR A 181 6.29 -25.14 -31.69
N LYS A 182 7.10 -25.32 -30.63
CA LYS A 182 8.15 -24.37 -30.23
C LYS A 182 9.51 -24.92 -30.64
N THR A 183 9.90 -24.71 -31.89
CA THR A 183 11.31 -24.80 -32.29
C THR A 183 12.08 -23.66 -31.64
N ASN A 184 13.11 -24.00 -30.85
CA ASN A 184 13.94 -23.08 -30.08
C ASN A 184 14.47 -21.93 -30.96
N HIS A 185 14.25 -20.68 -30.54
CA HIS A 185 15.03 -19.51 -30.94
C HIS A 185 16.09 -19.21 -29.89
#